data_AF-A0A4Q5QDE9-F1
#
_entry.id   AF-A0A4Q5QDE9-F1
#
_cell.length_a   1.000
_cell.length_b   1.000
_cell.length_c   1.000
_cell.angle_alpha   90.00
_cell.angle_beta   90.00
_cell.angle_gamma   90.00
#
_symmetry.space_group_name_H-M   'P 1'
#
loop_
_entity.id
_entity.type
_entity.pdbx_description
1 polymer ?
#
loop_
_entity_poly.entity_id
_entity_poly.type
_entity_poly.pdbx_seq_one_letter_code
_entity_poly.pdbx_strand_id
1 'polypeptide(L)'
;ISIATNPLWFSLIVPIQTWLHRRFAFARVLELREDPLAELPVSTEARYLSRQVVLVGYGRVGRRIAAELQAHEIPFVVAEQNRELVEKLRASGTAAVWGDAAEPAVLIQAHVARAQVLVIATPDTLHVQQMIETARLLNPAIQTVIRSHNEEEARLLAEDASVTVFLGEHELAQAMARRVLKHAAS
;
A
#
# COMPACT_ATOMS: atom_id res chain seq x y z
N ILE A 1 29.79 29.23 37.48
CA ILE A 1 30.25 29.13 36.07
C ILE A 1 29.30 28.20 35.34
N SER A 2 28.56 28.77 34.39
CA SER A 2 27.92 28.20 33.20
C SER A 2 27.35 26.78 33.16
N ILE A 3 26.24 26.51 32.49
CA ILE A 3 25.21 27.27 31.76
C ILE A 3 24.12 26.21 31.55
N ALA A 4 22.85 26.59 31.69
CA ALA A 4 21.72 25.80 31.24
C ALA A 4 21.95 25.29 29.80
N THR A 5 22.19 23.99 29.62
CA THR A 5 22.23 23.36 28.29
C THR A 5 20.79 23.18 27.80
N ASN A 6 20.30 24.24 27.19
CA ASN A 6 19.33 24.31 26.10
C ASN A 6 18.35 23.10 25.91
N PRO A 7 17.05 23.27 26.22
CA PRO A 7 16.00 22.25 25.98
C PRO A 7 15.81 21.82 24.52
N LEU A 8 16.49 22.48 23.57
CA LEU A 8 16.40 22.19 22.13
C LEU A 8 17.08 20.88 21.72
N TRP A 9 17.89 20.24 22.56
CA TRP A 9 18.49 18.94 22.24
C TRP A 9 17.50 17.78 22.33
N PHE A 10 16.49 17.86 23.21
CA PHE A 10 15.50 16.78 23.36
C PHE A 10 14.51 16.69 22.20
N SER A 11 14.24 17.79 21.48
CA SER A 11 13.32 17.79 20.34
C SER A 11 13.93 17.28 19.04
N LEU A 12 15.27 17.18 18.97
CA LEU A 12 15.99 16.71 17.78
C LEU A 12 16.37 15.22 17.84
N ILE A 13 16.43 14.64 19.04
CA ILE A 13 16.89 13.24 19.24
C ILE A 13 15.73 12.24 19.12
N VAL A 14 14.51 12.61 19.55
CA VAL A 14 13.33 11.74 19.49
C VAL A 14 13.02 11.24 18.07
N PRO A 15 12.92 12.08 17.02
CA PRO A 15 12.62 11.56 15.67
C PRO A 15 13.67 10.58 15.16
N ILE A 16 14.95 10.79 15.49
CA ILE A 16 16.07 9.93 15.10
C ILE A 16 16.08 8.62 15.89
N GLN A 17 15.78 8.65 17.19
CA GLN A 17 15.66 7.45 18.03
C GLN A 17 14.49 6.57 17.60
N THR A 18 13.31 7.17 17.33
CA THR A 18 12.16 6.41 16.84
C THR A 18 12.43 5.83 15.45
N TRP A 19 13.10 6.58 14.57
CA TRP A 19 13.53 6.08 13.25
C TRP A 19 14.52 4.90 13.36
N LEU A 20 15.52 5.00 14.23
CA LEU A 20 16.49 3.93 14.48
C LEU A 20 15.82 2.67 15.06
N HIS A 21 15.05 2.79 16.15
CA HIS A 21 14.36 1.64 16.75
C HIS A 21 13.36 0.98 15.79
N ARG A 22 12.67 1.78 14.96
CA ARG A 22 11.76 1.28 13.92
C ARG A 22 12.51 0.52 12.83
N ARG A 23 13.68 1.02 12.38
CA ARG A 23 14.51 0.33 11.39
C ARG A 23 15.03 -1.02 11.90
N PHE A 24 15.39 -1.11 13.18
CA PHE A 24 15.76 -2.39 13.81
C PHE A 24 14.58 -3.35 13.95
N ALA A 25 13.38 -2.85 14.25
CA ALA A 25 12.17 -3.69 14.33
C ALA A 25 11.86 -4.37 12.99
N PHE A 26 12.00 -3.66 11.85
CA PHE A 26 11.79 -4.26 10.54
C PHE A 26 12.94 -5.14 10.05
N ALA A 27 14.19 -4.81 10.41
CA ALA A 27 15.35 -5.63 10.06
C ALA A 27 15.16 -7.09 10.53
N ARG A 28 14.65 -7.27 11.76
CA ARG A 28 14.41 -8.59 12.35
C ARG A 28 13.24 -9.35 11.72
N VAL A 29 12.27 -8.65 11.13
CA VAL A 29 11.13 -9.29 10.43
C VAL A 29 11.55 -9.76 9.03
N LEU A 30 12.49 -9.07 8.38
CA LEU A 30 13.04 -9.48 7.08
C LEU A 30 13.90 -10.74 7.17
N GLU A 31 14.67 -10.90 8.24
CA GLU A 31 15.57 -12.06 8.44
C GLU A 31 14.86 -13.41 8.57
N LEU A 32 13.53 -13.43 8.72
CA LEU A 32 12.74 -14.62 8.99
C LEU A 32 12.02 -15.20 7.75
N ARG A 33 12.19 -14.62 6.55
CA ARG A 33 11.52 -15.10 5.33
C ARG A 33 12.48 -15.88 4.43
N GLU A 34 12.27 -17.19 4.32
CA GLU A 34 13.03 -18.05 3.41
C GLU A 34 12.35 -18.27 2.04
N ASP A 35 11.11 -17.76 1.85
CA ASP A 35 10.35 -18.02 0.63
C ASP A 35 10.74 -17.10 -0.54
N PRO A 36 11.16 -17.64 -1.71
CA PRO A 36 11.54 -16.84 -2.87
C PRO A 36 10.41 -15.96 -3.45
N LEU A 37 9.15 -16.29 -3.17
CA LEU A 37 8.02 -15.45 -3.57
C LEU A 37 7.76 -14.29 -2.61
N ALA A 38 8.29 -14.35 -1.38
CA ALA A 38 8.13 -13.30 -0.39
C ALA A 38 8.97 -12.04 -0.67
N GLU A 39 9.87 -12.09 -1.65
CA GLU A 39 10.72 -10.97 -2.06
C GLU A 39 10.68 -10.81 -3.57
N LEU A 40 10.81 -9.58 -4.07
CA LEU A 40 10.92 -9.36 -5.51
C LEU A 40 12.18 -10.05 -6.06
N PRO A 41 12.11 -10.68 -7.26
CA PRO A 41 13.29 -11.29 -7.87
C PRO A 41 14.42 -10.26 -8.05
N VAL A 42 15.68 -10.70 -7.92
CA VAL A 42 16.86 -9.85 -8.14
C VAL A 42 16.89 -9.25 -9.56
N SER A 43 16.24 -9.92 -10.53
CA SER A 43 16.07 -9.46 -11.90
C SER A 43 15.01 -8.37 -12.09
N THR A 44 14.36 -7.91 -11.02
CA THR A 44 13.30 -6.89 -11.11
C THR A 44 13.87 -5.55 -11.56
N GLU A 45 13.27 -4.95 -12.58
CA GLU A 45 13.70 -3.67 -13.12
C GLU A 45 13.53 -2.51 -12.11
N ALA A 46 14.42 -1.53 -12.17
CA ALA A 46 14.45 -0.40 -11.23
C ALA A 46 13.14 0.42 -11.19
N ARG A 47 12.38 0.46 -12.29
CA ARG A 47 11.07 1.14 -12.37
C ARG A 47 10.03 0.56 -11.41
N TYR A 48 10.18 -0.68 -10.98
CA TYR A 48 9.30 -1.33 -10.00
C TYR A 48 9.78 -1.17 -8.55
N LEU A 49 10.94 -0.53 -8.34
CA LEU A 49 11.58 -0.39 -7.04
C LEU A 49 11.54 1.06 -6.50
N SER A 50 11.08 2.01 -7.33
CA SER A 50 10.93 3.42 -6.96
C SER A 50 9.86 4.11 -7.81
N ARG A 51 9.10 5.01 -7.18
CA ARG A 51 8.00 5.80 -7.76
C ARG A 51 6.85 4.99 -8.38
N GLN A 52 6.85 3.69 -8.15
CA GLN A 52 5.82 2.75 -8.60
C GLN A 52 4.56 2.84 -7.74
N VAL A 53 3.50 2.18 -8.20
CA VAL A 53 2.32 1.85 -7.40
C VAL A 53 2.53 0.52 -6.67
N VAL A 54 2.25 0.46 -5.39
CA VAL A 54 2.11 -0.81 -4.65
C VAL A 54 0.64 -1.15 -4.59
N LEU A 55 0.24 -2.24 -5.24
CA LEU A 55 -1.13 -2.73 -5.27
C LEU A 55 -1.31 -3.93 -4.34
N VAL A 56 -2.03 -3.73 -3.24
CA VAL A 56 -2.40 -4.80 -2.30
C VAL A 56 -3.71 -5.45 -2.75
N GLY A 57 -3.64 -6.73 -3.06
CA GLY A 57 -4.76 -7.55 -3.50
C GLY A 57 -4.98 -7.52 -5.02
N TYR A 58 -5.05 -8.70 -5.62
CA TYR A 58 -5.26 -8.93 -7.05
C TYR A 58 -6.56 -9.71 -7.33
N GLY A 59 -7.60 -9.36 -6.58
CA GLY A 59 -8.95 -9.87 -6.78
C GLY A 59 -9.71 -9.16 -7.91
N ARG A 60 -11.04 -9.10 -7.78
CA ARG A 60 -11.95 -8.51 -8.79
C ARG A 60 -11.62 -7.05 -9.12
N VAL A 61 -11.31 -6.24 -8.11
CA VAL A 61 -10.99 -4.81 -8.28
C VAL A 61 -9.51 -4.62 -8.60
N GLY A 62 -8.61 -5.26 -7.85
CA GLY A 62 -7.17 -5.17 -8.08
C GLY A 62 -6.76 -5.52 -9.52
N ARG A 63 -7.34 -6.58 -10.11
CA ARG A 63 -7.11 -6.94 -11.53
C ARG A 63 -7.47 -5.83 -12.52
N ARG A 64 -8.57 -5.10 -12.26
CA ARG A 64 -9.01 -4.01 -13.12
C ARG A 64 -8.07 -2.82 -12.99
N ILE A 65 -7.68 -2.48 -11.76
CA ILE A 65 -6.69 -1.43 -11.51
C ILE A 65 -5.37 -1.76 -12.19
N ALA A 66 -4.87 -2.99 -12.04
CA ALA A 66 -3.64 -3.43 -12.67
C ALA A 66 -3.70 -3.39 -14.21
N ALA A 67 -4.84 -3.76 -14.81
CA ALA A 67 -5.04 -3.67 -16.24
C ALA A 67 -4.97 -2.21 -16.75
N GLU A 68 -5.60 -1.27 -16.04
CA GLU A 68 -5.50 0.16 -16.36
C GLU A 68 -4.06 0.68 -16.19
N LEU A 69 -3.38 0.33 -15.09
CA LEU A 69 -1.98 0.72 -14.88
C LEU A 69 -1.08 0.19 -16.00
N GLN A 70 -1.28 -1.06 -16.41
CA GLN A 70 -0.54 -1.67 -17.51
C GLN A 70 -0.83 -1.00 -18.86
N ALA A 71 -2.10 -0.69 -19.16
CA ALA A 71 -2.49 0.00 -20.39
C ALA A 71 -1.88 1.41 -20.51
N HIS A 72 -1.60 2.05 -19.37
CA HIS A 72 -0.97 3.36 -19.29
C HIS A 72 0.55 3.31 -18.99
N GLU A 73 1.16 2.11 -19.05
CA GLU A 73 2.60 1.89 -18.79
C GLU A 73 3.08 2.42 -17.42
N ILE A 74 2.18 2.47 -16.43
CA ILE A 74 2.51 2.88 -15.07
C ILE A 74 3.11 1.68 -14.32
N PRO A 75 4.36 1.77 -13.81
CA PRO A 75 4.97 0.68 -13.07
C PRO A 75 4.22 0.37 -11.77
N PHE A 76 4.00 -0.92 -11.50
CA PHE A 76 3.39 -1.36 -10.25
C PHE A 76 3.94 -2.69 -9.76
N VAL A 77 3.83 -2.90 -8.45
CA VAL A 77 4.14 -4.16 -7.76
C VAL A 77 2.88 -4.65 -7.06
N VAL A 78 2.55 -5.92 -7.22
CA VAL A 78 1.41 -6.55 -6.55
C VAL A 78 1.85 -7.22 -5.25
N ALA A 79 1.20 -6.94 -4.12
CA ALA A 79 1.32 -7.73 -2.90
C ALA A 79 0.05 -8.59 -2.74
N GLU A 80 0.21 -9.91 -2.66
CA GLU A 80 -0.91 -10.85 -2.69
C GLU A 80 -0.67 -12.08 -1.80
N GLN A 81 -1.70 -12.51 -1.08
CA GLN A 81 -1.63 -13.67 -0.19
C GLN A 81 -1.80 -15.01 -0.92
N ASN A 82 -2.51 -15.02 -2.05
CA ASN A 82 -2.63 -16.22 -2.89
C ASN A 82 -1.33 -16.49 -3.66
N ARG A 83 -0.60 -17.51 -3.21
CA ARG A 83 0.69 -17.94 -3.80
C ARG A 83 0.60 -18.24 -5.29
N GLU A 84 -0.37 -19.05 -5.70
CA GLU A 84 -0.53 -19.46 -7.11
C GLU A 84 -0.77 -18.25 -8.02
N LEU A 85 -1.44 -17.23 -7.49
CA LEU A 85 -1.66 -15.99 -8.22
C LEU A 85 -0.33 -15.24 -8.42
N VAL A 86 0.48 -15.12 -7.39
CA VAL A 86 1.82 -14.47 -7.47
C VAL A 86 2.71 -15.20 -8.48
N GLU A 87 2.71 -16.53 -8.49
CA GLU A 87 3.45 -17.32 -9.48
C GLU A 87 3.00 -17.00 -10.90
N LYS A 88 1.68 -16.96 -11.14
CA LYS A 88 1.11 -16.62 -12.46
C LYS A 88 1.48 -15.19 -12.89
N LEU A 89 1.43 -14.23 -11.97
CA LEU A 89 1.82 -12.84 -12.23
C LEU A 89 3.29 -12.74 -12.63
N ARG A 90 4.19 -13.40 -11.89
CA ARG A 90 5.62 -13.41 -12.22
C ARG A 90 5.88 -14.08 -13.55
N ALA A 91 5.19 -15.19 -13.85
CA ALA A 91 5.30 -15.87 -15.13
C ALA A 91 4.84 -14.99 -16.31
N SER A 92 3.91 -14.06 -16.09
CA SER A 92 3.48 -13.07 -17.08
C SER A 92 4.32 -11.78 -17.08
N GLY A 93 5.43 -11.73 -16.33
CA GLY A 93 6.32 -10.57 -16.24
C GLY A 93 5.85 -9.45 -15.31
N THR A 94 4.81 -9.68 -14.51
CA THR A 94 4.31 -8.71 -13.52
C THR A 94 5.08 -8.86 -12.20
N ALA A 95 5.66 -7.77 -11.71
CA ALA A 95 6.32 -7.75 -10.40
C ALA A 95 5.30 -8.00 -9.28
N ALA A 96 5.53 -9.05 -8.49
CA ALA A 96 4.61 -9.46 -7.43
C ALA A 96 5.33 -10.09 -6.24
N VAL A 97 4.81 -9.87 -5.03
CA VAL A 97 5.30 -10.37 -3.75
C VAL A 97 4.19 -11.17 -3.07
N TRP A 98 4.56 -12.34 -2.57
CA TRP A 98 3.67 -13.22 -1.82
C TRP A 98 3.73 -12.93 -0.32
N GLY A 99 2.56 -12.74 0.28
CA GLY A 99 2.39 -12.64 1.73
C GLY A 99 1.23 -11.72 2.11
N ASP A 100 0.98 -11.62 3.40
CA ASP A 100 0.00 -10.69 3.94
C ASP A 100 0.58 -9.27 4.01
N ALA A 101 -0.02 -8.33 3.28
CA ALA A 101 0.40 -6.93 3.31
C ALA A 101 0.21 -6.26 4.68
N ALA A 102 -0.57 -6.84 5.59
CA ALA A 102 -0.62 -6.42 7.00
C ALA A 102 0.73 -6.63 7.70
N GLU A 103 1.52 -7.62 7.25
CA GLU A 103 2.88 -7.85 7.71
C GLU A 103 3.83 -6.83 7.09
N PRO A 104 4.57 -6.06 7.90
CA PRO A 104 5.42 -5.01 7.35
C PRO A 104 6.49 -5.48 6.38
N ALA A 105 7.01 -6.70 6.55
CA ALA A 105 7.99 -7.25 5.63
C ALA A 105 7.44 -7.36 4.20
N VAL A 106 6.16 -7.68 4.00
CA VAL A 106 5.58 -7.78 2.65
C VAL A 106 5.56 -6.41 1.97
N LEU A 107 5.19 -5.36 2.70
CA LEU A 107 5.21 -3.99 2.17
C LEU A 107 6.65 -3.50 1.90
N ILE A 108 7.61 -3.87 2.76
CA ILE A 108 9.03 -3.57 2.53
C ILE A 108 9.52 -4.26 1.27
N GLN A 109 9.19 -5.54 1.09
CA GLN A 109 9.58 -6.31 -0.08
C GLN A 109 8.89 -5.84 -1.36
N ALA A 110 7.68 -5.28 -1.24
CA ALA A 110 7.01 -4.55 -2.33
C ALA A 110 7.59 -3.14 -2.58
N HIS A 111 8.66 -2.76 -1.86
CA HIS A 111 9.37 -1.50 -1.99
C HIS A 111 8.50 -0.26 -1.69
N VAL A 112 7.57 -0.36 -0.73
CA VAL A 112 6.66 0.73 -0.34
C VAL A 112 7.39 2.01 0.10
N ALA A 113 8.60 1.86 0.66
CA ALA A 113 9.45 2.95 1.15
C ALA A 113 9.78 4.01 0.08
N ARG A 114 9.70 3.64 -1.21
CA ARG A 114 9.97 4.51 -2.36
C ARG A 114 8.79 4.61 -3.34
N ALA A 115 7.67 3.98 -3.02
CA ALA A 115 6.47 4.01 -3.85
C ALA A 115 5.84 5.42 -3.86
N GLN A 116 5.11 5.73 -4.94
CA GLN A 116 4.31 6.95 -5.01
C GLN A 116 2.93 6.75 -4.38
N VAL A 117 2.31 5.61 -4.65
CA VAL A 117 0.94 5.32 -4.26
C VAL A 117 0.86 3.90 -3.71
N LEU A 118 0.19 3.75 -2.57
CA LEU A 118 -0.30 2.48 -2.06
C LEU A 118 -1.78 2.35 -2.42
N VAL A 119 -2.15 1.30 -3.14
CA VAL A 119 -3.54 0.96 -3.43
C VAL A 119 -3.92 -0.26 -2.60
N ILE A 120 -4.94 -0.15 -1.76
CA ILE A 120 -5.47 -1.25 -0.97
C ILE A 120 -6.80 -1.69 -1.58
N ALA A 121 -6.76 -2.77 -2.36
CA ALA A 121 -7.89 -3.34 -3.10
C ALA A 121 -8.32 -4.73 -2.56
N THR A 122 -8.01 -5.00 -1.30
CA THR A 122 -8.44 -6.22 -0.57
C THR A 122 -9.83 -6.03 0.05
N PRO A 123 -10.65 -7.08 0.13
CA PRO A 123 -11.91 -7.04 0.89
C PRO A 123 -11.70 -7.12 2.41
N ASP A 124 -10.50 -7.47 2.89
CA ASP A 124 -10.20 -7.55 4.32
C ASP A 124 -10.00 -6.15 4.91
N THR A 125 -11.01 -5.69 5.66
CA THR A 125 -10.99 -4.38 6.34
C THR A 125 -10.23 -4.39 7.66
N LEU A 126 -10.07 -5.55 8.30
CA LEU A 126 -9.50 -5.62 9.65
C LEU A 126 -8.06 -5.13 9.71
N HIS A 127 -7.33 -5.24 8.60
CA HIS A 127 -5.90 -4.90 8.55
C HIS A 127 -5.57 -3.67 7.71
N VAL A 128 -6.56 -2.97 7.14
CA VAL A 128 -6.33 -1.81 6.26
C VAL A 128 -5.58 -0.71 7.01
N GLN A 129 -6.02 -0.39 8.22
CA GLN A 129 -5.38 0.63 9.05
C GLN A 129 -3.90 0.28 9.34
N GLN A 130 -3.61 -0.98 9.68
CA GLN A 130 -2.25 -1.43 9.95
C GLN A 130 -1.34 -1.30 8.71
N MET A 131 -1.85 -1.61 7.52
CA MET A 131 -1.13 -1.42 6.26
C MET A 131 -0.80 0.06 6.02
N ILE A 132 -1.78 0.95 6.24
CA ILE A 132 -1.61 2.41 6.07
C ILE A 132 -0.57 2.94 7.06
N GLU A 133 -0.68 2.58 8.33
CA GLU A 133 0.26 2.99 9.38
C GLU A 133 1.68 2.53 9.07
N THR A 134 1.84 1.27 8.65
CA THR A 134 3.13 0.70 8.25
C THR A 134 3.70 1.43 7.03
N ALA A 135 2.89 1.63 6.00
CA ALA A 135 3.32 2.30 4.77
C ALA A 135 3.79 3.74 5.05
N ARG A 136 3.06 4.49 5.88
CA ARG A 136 3.46 5.85 6.27
C ARG A 136 4.70 5.89 7.12
N LEU A 137 4.86 4.92 8.01
CA LEU A 137 6.05 4.80 8.83
C LEU A 137 7.29 4.60 7.95
N LEU A 138 7.17 3.81 6.88
CA LEU A 138 8.25 3.54 5.92
C LEU A 138 8.41 4.66 4.88
N ASN A 139 7.32 5.34 4.53
CA ASN A 139 7.25 6.40 3.53
C ASN A 139 6.20 7.46 3.93
N PRO A 140 6.59 8.50 4.69
CA PRO A 140 5.66 9.52 5.17
C PRO A 140 4.95 10.33 4.08
N ALA A 141 5.43 10.29 2.83
CA ALA A 141 4.87 11.01 1.70
C ALA A 141 3.90 10.18 0.84
N ILE A 142 3.72 8.89 1.16
CA ILE A 142 2.92 7.98 0.32
C ILE A 142 1.46 8.41 0.28
N GLN A 143 0.90 8.45 -0.93
CA GLN A 143 -0.55 8.59 -1.11
C GLN A 143 -1.19 7.22 -1.03
N THR A 144 -2.33 7.13 -0.35
CA THR A 144 -3.05 5.86 -0.20
C THR A 144 -4.42 5.96 -0.85
N VAL A 145 -4.74 4.99 -1.71
CA VAL A 145 -6.09 4.83 -2.27
C VAL A 145 -6.64 3.51 -1.76
N ILE A 146 -7.79 3.56 -1.10
CA ILE A 146 -8.40 2.36 -0.53
C ILE A 146 -9.80 2.15 -1.08
N ARG A 147 -10.16 0.89 -1.24
CA ARG A 147 -11.55 0.48 -1.37
C ARG A 147 -12.05 0.03 -0.01
N SER A 148 -13.06 0.69 0.52
CA SER A 148 -13.78 0.24 1.70
C SER A 148 -15.17 -0.31 1.34
N HIS A 149 -15.67 -1.19 2.20
CA HIS A 149 -17.07 -1.65 2.21
C HIS A 149 -17.79 -1.26 3.51
N ASN A 150 -17.10 -0.57 4.42
CA ASN A 150 -17.64 -0.09 5.69
C ASN A 150 -17.60 1.45 5.69
N GLU A 151 -18.78 2.06 5.80
CA GLU A 151 -18.93 3.52 5.78
C GLU A 151 -18.31 4.21 7.00
N GLU A 152 -18.40 3.60 8.19
CA GLU A 152 -17.83 4.15 9.42
C GLU A 152 -16.30 4.15 9.34
N GLU A 153 -15.72 3.02 8.93
CA GLU A 153 -14.28 2.89 8.73
C GLU A 153 -13.79 3.85 7.63
N ALA A 154 -14.53 3.95 6.53
CA ALA A 154 -14.21 4.87 5.44
C ALA A 154 -14.17 6.32 5.91
N ARG A 155 -15.12 6.72 6.75
CA ARG A 155 -15.18 8.07 7.32
C ARG A 155 -13.97 8.34 8.22
N LEU A 156 -13.59 7.40 9.08
CA LEU A 156 -12.43 7.55 9.95
C LEU A 156 -11.13 7.67 9.15
N LEU A 157 -10.95 6.82 8.12
CA LEU A 157 -9.75 6.83 7.29
C LEU A 157 -9.68 8.08 6.39
N ALA A 158 -10.82 8.65 5.99
CA ALA A 158 -10.90 9.86 5.18
C ALA A 158 -10.56 11.16 5.94
N GLU A 159 -10.45 11.13 7.27
CA GLU A 159 -9.95 12.28 8.05
C GLU A 159 -8.48 12.59 7.73
N ASP A 160 -7.75 11.62 7.19
CA ASP A 160 -6.38 11.80 6.75
C ASP A 160 -6.30 12.21 5.27
N ALA A 161 -5.76 13.40 5.02
CA ALA A 161 -5.65 13.97 3.67
C ALA A 161 -4.78 13.15 2.70
N SER A 162 -3.95 12.22 3.19
CA SER A 162 -3.15 11.30 2.36
C SER A 162 -3.91 10.03 1.96
N VAL A 163 -5.16 9.84 2.43
CA VAL A 163 -6.01 8.71 2.09
C VAL A 163 -7.19 9.17 1.26
N THR A 164 -7.36 8.55 0.10
CA THR A 164 -8.60 8.62 -0.67
C THR A 164 -9.37 7.32 -0.50
N VAL A 165 -10.60 7.41 0.01
CA VAL A 165 -11.45 6.24 0.26
C VAL A 165 -12.56 6.16 -0.78
N PHE A 166 -12.70 5.00 -1.40
CA PHE A 166 -13.82 4.68 -2.29
C PHE A 166 -14.72 3.63 -1.65
N LEU A 167 -16.00 3.96 -1.46
CA LEU A 167 -17.01 3.04 -0.96
C LEU A 167 -17.57 2.22 -2.12
N GLY A 168 -17.20 0.95 -2.20
CA GLY A 168 -17.43 0.15 -3.42
C GLY A 168 -18.89 0.08 -3.87
N GLU A 169 -19.82 -0.12 -2.94
CA GLU A 169 -21.26 -0.18 -3.25
C GLU A 169 -21.83 1.20 -3.58
N HIS A 170 -21.36 2.25 -2.89
CA HIS A 170 -21.76 3.62 -3.14
C HIS A 170 -21.36 4.08 -4.55
N GLU A 171 -20.10 3.84 -4.94
CA GLU A 171 -19.59 4.19 -6.27
C GLU A 171 -20.36 3.45 -7.39
N LEU A 172 -20.65 2.16 -7.17
CA LEU A 172 -21.44 1.38 -8.11
C LEU A 172 -22.89 1.90 -8.21
N ALA A 173 -23.53 2.16 -7.07
CA ALA A 173 -24.89 2.69 -7.01
C ALA A 173 -24.98 4.06 -7.70
N GLN A 174 -24.04 4.96 -7.46
CA GLN A 174 -23.97 6.25 -8.16
C GLN A 174 -23.81 6.07 -9.67
N ALA A 175 -22.93 5.18 -10.12
CA ALA A 175 -22.72 4.93 -11.54
C ALA A 175 -23.99 4.36 -12.21
N MET A 176 -24.68 3.43 -11.55
CA MET A 176 -25.96 2.90 -12.00
C MET A 176 -27.04 3.98 -12.06
N ALA A 177 -27.19 4.78 -10.99
CA ALA A 177 -28.17 5.85 -10.92
C ALA A 177 -27.97 6.89 -12.04
N ARG A 178 -26.72 7.33 -12.28
CA ARG A 178 -26.39 8.25 -13.39
C ARG A 178 -26.80 7.65 -14.75
N ARG A 179 -26.55 6.35 -14.96
CA ARG A 179 -26.90 5.65 -16.19
C ARG A 179 -28.41 5.48 -16.36
N VAL A 180 -29.14 5.20 -15.29
CA VAL A 180 -30.62 5.11 -15.30
C VAL A 180 -31.23 6.46 -15.59
N LEU A 181 -30.81 7.51 -14.88
CA LEU A 181 -31.31 8.88 -15.09
C LEU A 181 -31.09 9.35 -16.53
N LYS A 182 -29.93 9.04 -17.11
CA LYS A 182 -29.66 9.37 -18.51
C LYS A 182 -30.69 8.76 -19.47
N HIS A 183 -31.10 7.51 -19.27
CA HIS A 183 -32.09 6.85 -20.12
C HIS A 183 -33.53 7.24 -19.80
N ALA A 184 -33.86 7.45 -18.51
CA ALA A 184 -35.21 7.79 -18.08
C ALA A 184 -35.60 9.25 -18.39
N ALA A 185 -34.61 10.13 -18.54
CA ALA A 185 -34.80 11.51 -18.99
C ALA A 185 -34.65 11.68 -20.52
N SER A 186 -34.44 10.58 -21.26
CA SER A 186 -34.49 10.53 -22.74
C SER A 186 -35.90 10.22 -23.21
#